data_AF-A0A151LDF0-F1
#
_entry.id   AF-A0A151LDF0-F1
#
_cell.length_a   1.000
_cell.length_b   1.000
_cell.length_c   1.000
_cell.angle_alpha   90.00
_cell.angle_beta   90.00
_cell.angle_gamma   90.00
#
_symmetry.space_group_name_H-M   'P 1'
#
loop_
_entity.id
_entity.type
_entity.pdbx_description
1 polymer ?
#
loop_
_entity_poly.entity_id
_entity_poly.type
_entity_poly.pdbx_seq_one_letter_code
_entity_poly.pdbx_strand_id
1 'polypeptide(L)'
;MEEQNFYNKSTYLKRNKISEIEKKCEESLNEILRSANEAKEISKKAEEELQCQTEQIKHINNETDSINENLKQTEYHLQGIKYWWKNIHSFLGLDSFINNEDNKTKKAAINNAKFNTKNNFNDNYTKNNENYKNSLNTKPPSQRKGTFDEKYENDLNTLSSMLDELHTRALVMGNTINEQNKMLNNVNEKMGHNIDKIRDQQKMMKEIMKK
;
A
#
# COMPACT_ATOMS: atom_id res chain seq x y z
N MET A 1 -63.87 -4.26 -42.61
CA MET A 1 -62.52 -4.01 -43.17
C MET A 1 -61.73 -2.99 -42.33
N GLU A 2 -62.38 -2.15 -41.50
CA GLU A 2 -61.72 -1.13 -40.68
C GLU A 2 -61.09 -1.65 -39.37
N GLU A 3 -61.68 -2.67 -38.72
CA GLU A 3 -61.12 -3.24 -37.48
C GLU A 3 -59.76 -3.93 -37.69
N GLN A 4 -59.57 -4.65 -38.80
CA GLN A 4 -58.27 -5.28 -39.11
C GLN A 4 -57.15 -4.25 -39.35
N ASN A 5 -57.48 -3.07 -39.86
CA ASN A 5 -56.51 -1.98 -40.05
C ASN A 5 -56.09 -1.34 -38.72
N PHE A 6 -57.00 -1.24 -37.76
CA PHE A 6 -56.70 -0.69 -36.43
C PHE A 6 -55.79 -1.62 -35.60
N TYR A 7 -56.06 -2.93 -35.63
CA TYR A 7 -55.23 -3.93 -34.95
C TYR A 7 -53.81 -4.02 -35.53
N ASN A 8 -53.66 -3.94 -36.86
CA ASN A 8 -52.34 -3.92 -37.50
C ASN A 8 -51.53 -2.67 -37.15
N LYS A 9 -52.17 -1.49 -37.13
CA LYS A 9 -51.52 -0.22 -36.74
C LYS A 9 -51.06 -0.24 -35.28
N SER A 10 -51.88 -0.74 -34.36
CA SER A 10 -51.52 -0.88 -32.93
C SER A 10 -50.35 -1.84 -32.70
N THR A 11 -50.32 -2.96 -33.43
CA THR A 11 -49.25 -3.97 -33.30
C THR A 11 -47.92 -3.45 -33.87
N TYR A 12 -47.94 -2.72 -34.99
CA TYR A 12 -46.75 -2.08 -35.56
C TYR A 12 -46.16 -1.02 -34.62
N LEU A 13 -47.01 -0.18 -34.02
CA LEU A 13 -46.58 0.87 -33.09
C LEU A 13 -45.90 0.29 -31.82
N LYS A 14 -46.40 -0.85 -31.33
CA LYS A 14 -45.79 -1.57 -30.19
C LYS A 14 -44.41 -2.14 -30.55
N ARG A 15 -44.26 -2.72 -31.75
CA ARG A 15 -42.97 -3.26 -32.22
C ARG A 15 -41.90 -2.17 -32.38
N ASN A 16 -42.26 -1.02 -32.92
CA ASN A 16 -41.32 0.10 -33.05
C ASN A 16 -40.84 0.61 -31.68
N LYS A 17 -41.74 0.70 -30.70
CA LYS A 17 -41.37 1.09 -29.33
C LYS A 17 -40.43 0.07 -28.66
N ILE A 18 -40.69 -1.22 -28.85
CA ILE A 18 -39.82 -2.29 -28.33
C ILE A 18 -38.43 -2.18 -28.95
N SER A 19 -38.33 -2.05 -30.27
CA SER A 19 -37.05 -1.90 -30.96
C SER A 19 -36.28 -0.64 -30.55
N GLU A 20 -36.97 0.47 -30.27
CA GLU A 20 -36.33 1.69 -29.76
C GLU A 20 -35.77 1.49 -28.34
N ILE A 21 -36.48 0.77 -27.48
CA ILE A 21 -36.00 0.44 -26.12
C ILE A 21 -34.80 -0.50 -26.20
N GLU A 22 -34.88 -1.56 -27.02
CA GLU A 22 -33.78 -2.51 -27.26
C GLU A 22 -32.51 -1.77 -27.70
N LYS A 23 -32.63 -0.87 -28.68
CA LYS A 23 -31.51 -0.04 -29.16
C LYS A 23 -30.91 0.81 -28.05
N LYS A 24 -31.74 1.51 -27.26
CA LYS A 24 -31.27 2.33 -26.13
C LYS A 24 -30.56 1.50 -25.05
N CYS A 25 -31.07 0.30 -24.77
CA CYS A 25 -30.45 -0.65 -23.84
C CYS A 25 -29.09 -1.14 -24.35
N GLU A 26 -28.99 -1.45 -25.65
CA GLU A 26 -27.72 -1.85 -26.27
C GLU A 26 -26.69 -0.72 -26.24
N GLU A 27 -27.08 0.49 -26.62
CA GLU A 27 -26.21 1.67 -26.55
C GLU A 27 -25.71 1.90 -25.12
N SER A 28 -26.60 1.86 -24.13
CA SER A 28 -26.22 2.02 -22.73
C SER A 28 -25.28 0.92 -22.24
N LEU A 29 -25.50 -0.34 -22.63
CA LEU A 29 -24.67 -1.45 -22.19
C LEU A 29 -23.28 -1.40 -22.85
N ASN A 30 -23.20 -1.00 -24.11
CA ASN A 30 -21.93 -0.79 -24.80
C ASN A 30 -21.10 0.32 -24.13
N GLU A 31 -21.74 1.42 -23.72
CA GLU A 31 -21.05 2.47 -22.96
C GLU A 31 -20.55 1.98 -21.59
N ILE A 32 -21.36 1.21 -20.86
CA ILE A 32 -20.94 0.63 -19.57
C ILE A 32 -19.77 -0.34 -19.77
N LEU A 33 -19.82 -1.20 -20.77
CA LEU A 33 -18.72 -2.12 -21.10
C LEU A 33 -17.43 -1.37 -21.44
N ARG A 34 -17.55 -0.28 -22.21
CA ARG A 34 -16.41 0.59 -22.50
C ARG A 34 -15.82 1.18 -21.22
N SER A 35 -16.65 1.77 -20.37
CA SER A 35 -16.20 2.32 -19.09
C SER A 35 -15.62 1.27 -18.14
N ALA A 36 -16.18 0.07 -18.10
CA ALA A 36 -15.67 -1.04 -17.30
C ALA A 36 -14.29 -1.50 -17.79
N ASN A 37 -14.08 -1.58 -19.11
CA ASN A 37 -12.78 -1.86 -19.70
C ASN A 37 -11.76 -0.76 -19.40
N GLU A 38 -12.15 0.52 -19.54
CA GLU A 38 -11.29 1.65 -19.18
C GLU A 38 -10.87 1.59 -17.71
N ALA A 39 -11.83 1.34 -16.81
CA ALA A 39 -11.56 1.17 -15.38
C ALA A 39 -10.64 -0.01 -15.09
N LYS A 40 -10.80 -1.13 -15.80
CA LYS A 40 -9.94 -2.31 -15.67
C LYS A 40 -8.50 -1.99 -16.05
N GLU A 41 -8.28 -1.33 -17.18
CA GLU A 41 -6.92 -0.94 -17.60
C GLU A 41 -6.27 0.07 -16.64
N ILE A 42 -7.05 1.02 -16.12
CA ILE A 42 -6.58 1.96 -15.08
C ILE A 42 -6.21 1.21 -13.81
N SER A 43 -7.05 0.28 -13.35
CA SER A 43 -6.79 -0.51 -12.13
C SER A 43 -5.53 -1.36 -12.26
N LYS A 44 -5.26 -1.90 -13.45
CA LYS A 44 -4.03 -2.66 -13.73
C LYS A 44 -2.78 -1.79 -13.59
N LYS A 45 -2.79 -0.60 -14.19
CA LYS A 45 -1.67 0.35 -14.05
C LYS A 45 -1.47 0.79 -12.60
N ALA A 46 -2.56 1.00 -11.87
CA ALA A 46 -2.49 1.36 -10.45
C ALA A 46 -1.90 0.24 -9.59
N GLU A 47 -2.20 -1.03 -9.89
CA GLU A 47 -1.61 -2.19 -9.24
C GLU A 47 -0.09 -2.29 -9.49
N GLU A 48 0.36 -2.07 -10.74
CA GLU A 48 1.78 -2.01 -11.12
C GLU A 48 2.52 -0.90 -10.37
N GLU A 49 1.90 0.28 -10.28
CA GLU A 49 2.45 1.42 -9.53
C GLU A 49 2.55 1.13 -8.03
N LEU A 50 1.54 0.50 -7.42
CA LEU A 50 1.60 0.09 -6.01
C LEU A 50 2.72 -0.93 -5.77
N GLN A 51 2.99 -1.83 -6.72
CA GLN A 51 4.13 -2.74 -6.62
C GLN A 51 5.45 -1.96 -6.62
N CYS A 52 5.61 -1.00 -7.53
CA CYS A 52 6.78 -0.12 -7.58
C CYS A 52 6.98 0.66 -6.27
N GLN A 53 5.91 1.26 -5.74
CA GLN A 53 5.95 2.01 -4.48
C GLN A 53 6.31 1.11 -3.29
N THR A 54 5.84 -0.13 -3.28
CA THR A 54 6.22 -1.11 -2.25
C THR A 54 7.74 -1.33 -2.23
N GLU A 55 8.36 -1.53 -3.40
CA GLU A 55 9.81 -1.72 -3.49
C GLU A 55 10.58 -0.46 -3.08
N GLN A 56 10.08 0.73 -3.42
CA GLN A 56 10.67 1.99 -2.95
C GLN A 56 10.63 2.10 -1.43
N ILE A 57 9.52 1.75 -0.77
CA ILE A 57 9.43 1.78 0.71
C ILE A 57 10.39 0.76 1.34
N LYS A 58 10.55 -0.44 0.74
CA LYS A 58 11.56 -1.42 1.19
C LYS A 58 12.97 -0.85 1.08
N HIS A 59 13.29 -0.19 -0.02
CA HIS A 59 14.57 0.47 -0.20
C HIS A 59 14.82 1.53 0.87
N ILE A 60 13.87 2.44 1.08
CA ILE A 60 13.96 3.47 2.13
C ILE A 60 14.13 2.85 3.52
N ASN A 61 13.42 1.77 3.82
CA ASN A 61 13.61 1.06 5.09
C ASN A 61 15.04 0.55 5.24
N ASN A 62 15.61 -0.07 4.20
CA ASN A 62 16.98 -0.61 4.23
C ASN A 62 18.02 0.51 4.35
N GLU A 63 17.82 1.64 3.66
CA GLU A 63 18.66 2.82 3.80
C GLU A 63 18.57 3.40 5.21
N THR A 64 17.37 3.45 5.79
CA THR A 64 17.14 3.93 7.16
C THR A 64 17.84 3.03 8.19
N ASP A 65 17.82 1.71 7.98
CA ASP A 65 18.56 0.76 8.81
C ASP A 65 20.09 0.94 8.67
N SER A 66 20.58 1.19 7.46
CA SER A 66 21.99 1.49 7.19
C SER A 66 22.45 2.79 7.86
N ILE A 67 21.63 3.85 7.82
CA ILE A 67 21.88 5.11 8.53
C ILE A 67 21.98 4.84 10.03
N ASN A 68 21.05 4.08 10.60
CA ASN A 68 21.08 3.76 12.03
C ASN A 68 22.38 3.05 12.43
N GLU A 69 22.84 2.10 11.63
CA GLU A 69 24.10 1.39 11.89
C GLU A 69 25.32 2.31 11.77
N ASN A 70 25.36 3.15 10.73
CA ASN A 70 26.41 4.17 10.58
C ASN A 70 26.43 5.16 11.73
N LEU A 71 25.26 5.52 12.28
CA LEU A 71 25.17 6.37 13.46
C LEU A 71 25.73 5.67 14.69
N LYS A 72 25.51 4.37 14.90
CA LYS A 72 26.15 3.65 16.03
C LYS A 72 27.68 3.66 15.92
N GLN A 73 28.21 3.47 14.71
CA GLN A 73 29.66 3.55 14.48
C GLN A 73 30.18 4.97 14.74
N THR A 74 29.49 5.99 14.22
CA THR A 74 29.82 7.39 14.46
C THR A 74 29.80 7.73 15.94
N GLU A 75 28.82 7.24 16.69
CA GLU A 75 28.75 7.43 18.14
C GLU A 75 29.96 6.82 18.86
N TYR A 76 30.34 5.59 18.51
CA TYR A 76 31.52 4.92 19.06
C TYR A 76 32.80 5.76 18.80
N HIS A 77 32.97 6.27 17.58
CA HIS A 77 34.10 7.12 17.24
C HIS A 77 34.10 8.46 17.99
N LEU A 78 32.94 9.14 18.07
CA LEU A 78 32.81 10.40 18.80
C LEU A 78 33.11 10.23 20.30
N GLN A 79 32.64 9.14 20.91
CA GLN A 79 33.00 8.81 22.29
C GLN A 79 34.51 8.58 22.43
N GLY A 80 35.12 7.81 21.52
CA GLY A 80 36.57 7.59 21.50
C GLY A 80 37.38 8.88 21.40
N ILE A 81 37.01 9.78 20.49
CA ILE A 81 37.64 11.09 20.31
C ILE A 81 37.47 11.94 21.58
N LYS A 82 36.28 11.95 22.18
CA LYS A 82 36.03 12.65 23.46
C LYS A 82 36.95 12.15 24.57
N TYR A 83 37.17 10.84 24.69
CA TYR A 83 38.10 10.28 25.68
C TYR A 83 39.56 10.63 25.38
N TRP A 84 39.98 10.59 24.11
CA TRP A 84 41.33 10.96 23.70
C TRP A 84 41.64 12.42 24.05
N TRP A 85 40.75 13.36 23.71
CA TRP A 85 40.91 14.77 24.07
C TRP A 85 40.95 15.01 25.57
N LYS A 86 40.11 14.31 26.35
CA LYS A 86 40.15 14.39 27.81
C LYS A 86 41.51 13.96 28.38
N ASN A 87 42.08 12.86 27.86
CA ASN A 87 43.38 12.38 28.30
C ASN A 87 44.52 13.31 27.86
N ILE A 88 44.44 13.93 26.68
CA ILE A 88 45.38 14.96 26.23
C ILE A 88 45.33 16.19 27.15
N HIS A 89 44.14 16.70 27.48
CA HIS A 89 44.00 17.86 28.37
C HIS A 89 44.53 17.56 29.77
N SER A 90 44.30 16.34 30.27
CA SER A 90 44.86 15.89 31.55
C SER A 90 46.39 15.75 31.49
N PHE A 91 46.95 15.24 30.39
CA PHE A 91 48.40 15.09 30.20
C PHE A 91 49.13 16.43 30.01
N LEU A 92 48.53 17.35 29.25
CA LEU A 92 49.08 18.69 29.03
C LEU A 92 48.88 19.63 30.22
N GLY A 93 48.28 19.17 31.32
CA GLY A 93 48.01 20.00 32.50
C GLY A 93 47.03 21.14 32.23
N LEU A 94 46.28 21.09 31.12
CA LEU A 94 45.32 22.13 30.75
C LEU A 94 44.06 22.05 31.62
N ASP A 95 43.77 20.88 32.19
CA ASP A 95 42.68 20.69 33.16
C ASP A 95 42.85 21.53 34.45
N SER A 96 44.08 21.92 34.81
CA SER A 96 44.36 22.78 35.97
C SER A 96 43.93 24.25 35.77
N PHE A 97 43.68 24.68 34.53
CA PHE A 97 43.25 26.05 34.22
C PHE A 97 41.74 26.18 33.98
N ILE A 98 41.01 25.06 33.89
CA ILE A 98 39.59 25.05 33.52
C ILE A 98 38.67 24.64 34.69
N ASN A 99 39.21 24.04 35.77
CA ASN A 99 38.41 23.57 36.89
C ASN A 99 38.38 24.57 38.06
N ASN A 100 37.39 25.47 38.03
CA ASN A 100 36.79 26.04 39.23
C ASN A 100 35.26 25.98 39.07
N GLU A 101 34.67 24.81 39.33
CA GLU A 101 33.34 24.68 39.94
C GLU A 101 33.02 23.20 40.28
N ASP A 102 33.12 22.92 41.58
CA ASP A 102 32.32 22.03 42.44
C ASP A 102 31.70 20.70 41.93
N ASN A 103 32.25 19.60 42.49
CA ASN A 103 31.58 18.64 43.37
C ASN A 103 30.29 17.90 42.92
N LYS A 104 30.42 16.62 42.54
CA LYS A 104 30.04 15.44 43.38
C LYS A 104 29.91 14.15 42.57
N THR A 105 30.62 13.14 43.06
CA THR A 105 30.56 11.71 42.76
C THR A 105 29.15 11.13 42.97
N LYS A 106 28.61 10.41 41.98
CA LYS A 106 27.72 9.26 42.19
C LYS A 106 28.00 8.16 41.15
N LYS A 107 28.32 6.97 41.65
CA LYS A 107 28.39 5.70 40.90
C LYS A 107 26.98 5.30 40.43
N ALA A 108 26.88 4.71 39.24
CA ALA A 108 25.78 3.81 38.89
C ALA A 108 26.29 2.71 37.95
N ALA A 109 26.12 1.46 38.39
CA ALA A 109 26.28 0.25 37.59
C ALA A 109 25.12 0.13 36.59
N ILE A 110 25.36 -0.45 35.40
CA ILE A 110 24.26 -0.93 34.55
C ILE A 110 24.60 -2.34 34.06
N ASN A 111 23.63 -3.21 34.34
CA ASN A 111 23.62 -4.64 34.13
C ASN A 111 23.30 -5.02 32.68
N ASN A 112 23.66 -6.26 32.35
CA ASN A 112 23.35 -7.01 31.13
C ASN A 112 21.85 -7.00 30.76
N ALA A 113 21.55 -6.87 29.47
CA ALA A 113 20.31 -7.40 28.88
C ALA A 113 20.61 -7.98 27.49
N LYS A 114 20.68 -9.31 27.42
CA LYS A 114 20.61 -10.08 26.16
C LYS A 114 19.16 -10.02 25.66
N PHE A 115 18.93 -9.48 24.47
CA PHE A 115 17.70 -9.72 23.73
C PHE A 115 17.97 -10.75 22.65
N ASN A 116 17.34 -11.91 22.83
CA ASN A 116 17.30 -13.03 21.92
C ASN A 116 15.95 -12.95 21.21
N THR A 117 15.92 -12.63 19.92
CA THR A 117 14.67 -12.57 19.14
C THR A 117 14.80 -13.51 17.96
N LYS A 118 14.32 -14.75 18.16
CA LYS A 118 14.01 -15.69 17.07
C LYS A 118 12.64 -15.33 16.53
N ASN A 119 12.58 -14.82 15.30
CA ASN A 119 11.34 -14.71 14.54
C ASN A 119 11.29 -15.85 13.51
N ASN A 120 10.53 -16.89 13.84
CA ASN A 120 10.07 -17.91 12.90
C ASN A 120 8.79 -17.38 12.27
N PHE A 121 8.88 -16.82 11.06
CA PHE A 121 7.71 -16.57 10.22
C PHE A 121 7.56 -17.74 9.26
N ASN A 122 6.58 -18.59 9.56
CA ASN A 122 6.17 -19.70 8.74
C ASN A 122 4.89 -19.28 8.01
N ASP A 123 5.03 -18.62 6.87
CA ASP A 123 3.91 -18.22 6.02
C ASP A 123 3.52 -19.38 5.10
N ASN A 124 2.74 -20.31 5.64
CA ASN A 124 1.99 -21.27 4.83
C ASN A 124 0.73 -20.58 4.29
N TYR A 125 0.84 -19.94 3.14
CA TYR A 125 -0.32 -19.57 2.34
C TYR A 125 -0.89 -20.82 1.65
N THR A 126 -1.76 -21.51 2.39
CA THR A 126 -2.62 -22.57 1.85
C THR A 126 -3.56 -21.97 0.81
N LYS A 127 -3.30 -22.32 -0.44
CA LYS A 127 -4.18 -22.16 -1.60
C LYS A 127 -5.48 -22.94 -1.36
N ASN A 128 -6.50 -22.29 -0.83
CA ASN A 128 -7.84 -22.89 -0.74
C ASN A 128 -8.71 -22.41 -1.90
N ASN A 129 -8.95 -23.39 -2.75
CA ASN A 129 -9.69 -23.41 -3.98
C ASN A 129 -11.21 -23.41 -3.70
N GLU A 130 -11.97 -22.94 -4.69
CA GLU A 130 -13.39 -23.22 -5.00
C GLU A 130 -14.41 -23.18 -3.87
N ASN A 131 -15.35 -22.21 -3.93
CA ASN A 131 -16.76 -22.44 -3.62
C ASN A 131 -17.61 -21.20 -3.92
N TYR A 132 -17.80 -20.86 -5.20
CA TYR A 132 -18.94 -20.04 -5.63
C TYR A 132 -19.50 -20.56 -6.96
N LYS A 133 -19.95 -21.81 -6.95
CA LYS A 133 -20.90 -22.34 -7.94
C LYS A 133 -22.28 -22.40 -7.29
N ASN A 134 -22.90 -21.24 -7.09
CA ASN A 134 -24.35 -21.17 -6.89
C ASN A 134 -25.01 -20.88 -8.23
N SER A 135 -25.38 -21.99 -8.88
CA SER A 135 -26.33 -22.02 -10.00
C SER A 135 -27.66 -21.39 -9.56
N LEU A 136 -27.94 -20.18 -10.03
CA LEU A 136 -29.29 -19.62 -10.06
C LEU A 136 -30.06 -20.32 -11.18
N ASN A 137 -30.70 -21.42 -10.80
CA ASN A 137 -31.67 -22.12 -11.64
C ASN A 137 -32.97 -21.31 -11.69
N THR A 138 -33.00 -20.26 -12.52
CA THR A 138 -34.25 -19.62 -12.95
C THR A 138 -34.60 -20.14 -14.34
N LYS A 139 -35.57 -21.06 -14.40
CA LYS A 139 -36.25 -21.45 -15.65
C LYS A 139 -36.82 -20.19 -16.32
N PRO A 140 -36.47 -19.86 -17.57
CA PRO A 140 -37.19 -18.83 -18.30
C PRO A 140 -38.44 -19.41 -18.99
N PRO A 141 -39.53 -18.64 -19.08
CA PRO A 141 -40.70 -19.01 -19.87
C PRO A 141 -40.32 -19.04 -21.35
N SER A 142 -40.82 -20.05 -22.06
CA SER A 142 -40.62 -20.24 -23.49
C SER A 142 -41.26 -19.09 -24.29
N GLN A 143 -40.49 -18.06 -24.60
CA GLN A 143 -40.78 -17.12 -25.67
C GLN A 143 -39.51 -16.94 -26.50
N ARG A 144 -39.69 -16.93 -27.82
CA ARG A 144 -38.64 -16.97 -28.85
C ARG A 144 -37.48 -16.02 -28.49
N LYS A 145 -36.31 -16.56 -28.12
CA LYS A 145 -35.07 -15.79 -27.97
C LYS A 145 -34.80 -15.10 -29.30
N GLY A 146 -34.92 -13.76 -29.34
CA GLY A 146 -34.44 -12.97 -30.45
C GLY A 146 -32.91 -12.87 -30.41
N THR A 147 -32.29 -12.47 -31.52
CA THR A 147 -30.84 -12.19 -31.60
C THR A 147 -30.40 -11.10 -30.61
N PHE A 148 -31.32 -10.19 -30.24
CA PHE A 148 -31.09 -9.14 -29.26
C PHE A 148 -30.87 -9.71 -27.85
N ASP A 149 -31.81 -10.54 -27.35
CA ASP A 149 -31.73 -11.07 -25.98
C ASP A 149 -30.45 -11.88 -25.75
N GLU A 150 -30.01 -12.65 -26.75
CA GLU A 150 -28.77 -13.43 -26.67
C GLU A 150 -27.52 -12.55 -26.59
N LYS A 151 -27.43 -11.51 -27.43
CA LYS A 151 -26.33 -10.55 -27.38
C LYS A 151 -26.32 -9.80 -26.05
N TYR A 152 -27.48 -9.32 -25.60
CA TYR A 152 -27.62 -8.56 -24.37
C TYR A 152 -27.20 -9.38 -23.14
N GLU A 153 -27.65 -10.63 -23.03
CA GLU A 153 -27.22 -11.54 -21.95
C GLU A 153 -25.71 -11.83 -22.00
N ASN A 154 -25.13 -12.01 -23.18
CA ASN A 154 -23.69 -12.21 -23.33
C ASN A 154 -22.88 -10.97 -22.89
N ASP A 155 -23.35 -9.78 -23.27
CA ASP A 155 -22.74 -8.51 -22.90
C ASP A 155 -22.83 -8.28 -21.37
N LEU A 156 -23.95 -8.66 -20.73
CA LEU A 156 -24.11 -8.62 -19.28
C LEU A 156 -23.18 -9.60 -18.55
N ASN A 157 -23.02 -10.83 -19.06
CA ASN A 157 -22.08 -11.80 -18.49
C ASN A 157 -20.62 -11.29 -18.59
N THR A 158 -20.29 -10.64 -19.71
CA THR A 158 -18.99 -10.01 -19.93
C THR A 158 -18.78 -8.88 -18.93
N LEU A 159 -19.77 -8.01 -18.75
CA LEU A 159 -19.72 -6.93 -17.77
C LEU A 159 -19.56 -7.45 -16.34
N SER A 160 -20.33 -8.48 -15.95
CA SER A 160 -20.21 -9.11 -14.63
C SER A 160 -18.79 -9.61 -14.37
N SER A 161 -18.18 -10.27 -15.36
CA SER A 161 -16.81 -10.75 -15.24
C SER A 161 -15.79 -9.61 -15.08
N MET A 162 -15.97 -8.49 -15.79
CA MET A 162 -15.12 -7.31 -15.64
C MET A 162 -15.28 -6.67 -14.26
N LEU A 163 -16.51 -6.62 -13.72
CA LEU A 163 -16.79 -6.09 -12.40
C LEU A 163 -16.20 -6.97 -11.28
N ASP A 164 -16.26 -8.30 -11.42
CA ASP A 164 -15.63 -9.22 -10.47
C ASP A 164 -14.10 -9.06 -10.45
N GLU A 165 -13.48 -8.88 -11.62
CA GLU A 165 -12.04 -8.60 -11.72
C GLU A 165 -11.69 -7.25 -11.07
N LEU A 166 -12.46 -6.19 -11.36
CA LEU A 166 -12.29 -4.87 -10.75
C LEU A 166 -12.43 -4.92 -9.23
N HIS A 167 -13.43 -5.64 -8.72
CA HIS A 167 -13.64 -5.84 -7.29
C HIS A 167 -12.45 -6.56 -6.65
N THR A 168 -11.96 -7.63 -7.28
CA THR A 168 -10.79 -8.38 -6.80
C THR A 168 -9.55 -7.48 -6.74
N ARG A 169 -9.28 -6.71 -7.80
CA ARG A 169 -8.17 -5.75 -7.83
C ARG A 169 -8.31 -4.69 -6.75
N ALA A 170 -9.51 -4.14 -6.55
CA ALA A 170 -9.75 -3.15 -5.48
C ALA A 170 -9.43 -3.72 -4.08
N LEU A 171 -9.79 -4.98 -3.81
CA LEU A 171 -9.42 -5.65 -2.55
C LEU A 171 -7.91 -5.82 -2.41
N VAL A 172 -7.23 -6.30 -3.45
CA VAL A 172 -5.77 -6.47 -3.46
C VAL A 172 -5.08 -5.13 -3.23
N MET A 173 -5.45 -4.10 -3.99
CA MET A 173 -4.91 -2.75 -3.85
C MET A 173 -5.15 -2.19 -2.44
N GLY A 174 -6.36 -2.37 -1.88
CA GLY A 174 -6.68 -1.93 -0.53
C GLY A 174 -5.79 -2.60 0.53
N ASN A 175 -5.54 -3.90 0.40
CA ASN A 175 -4.63 -4.63 1.29
C ASN A 175 -3.18 -4.15 1.13
N THR A 176 -2.71 -3.99 -0.11
CA THR A 176 -1.35 -3.47 -0.40
C THR A 176 -1.14 -2.08 0.19
N ILE A 177 -2.10 -1.17 0.04
CA ILE A 177 -2.03 0.18 0.63
C ILE A 177 -1.94 0.09 2.16
N ASN A 178 -2.71 -0.81 2.79
CA ASN A 178 -2.65 -1.01 4.23
C ASN A 178 -1.28 -1.55 4.70
N GLU A 179 -0.66 -2.45 3.93
CA GLU A 179 0.68 -2.95 4.19
C GLU A 179 1.73 -1.85 4.03
N GLN A 180 1.65 -1.07 2.94
CA GLN A 180 2.53 0.08 2.71
C GLN A 180 2.42 1.10 3.85
N ASN A 181 1.23 1.38 4.36
CA ASN A 181 1.04 2.26 5.52
C ASN A 181 1.77 1.75 6.77
N LYS A 182 1.72 0.43 7.05
CA LYS A 182 2.46 -0.15 8.16
C LYS A 182 3.98 -0.02 7.97
N MET A 183 4.46 -0.25 6.74
CA MET A 183 5.87 -0.09 6.40
C MET A 183 6.33 1.36 6.55
N LEU A 184 5.54 2.32 6.07
CA LEU A 184 5.81 3.76 6.21
C LEU A 184 5.86 4.19 7.66
N ASN A 185 4.95 3.69 8.51
CA ASN A 185 5.00 3.99 9.94
C ASN A 185 6.29 3.50 10.59
N ASN A 186 6.72 2.27 10.29
CA ASN A 186 7.99 1.72 10.78
C ASN A 186 9.20 2.54 10.28
N VAL A 187 9.23 2.88 8.99
CA VAL A 187 10.25 3.76 8.42
C VAL A 187 10.28 5.10 9.13
N ASN A 188 9.12 5.71 9.36
CA ASN A 188 8.99 7.01 10.01
C ASN A 188 9.49 6.98 11.47
N GLU A 189 9.16 5.94 12.23
CA GLU A 189 9.68 5.75 13.60
C GLU A 189 11.21 5.63 13.62
N LYS A 190 11.77 4.78 12.75
CA LYS A 190 13.24 4.62 12.62
C LYS A 190 13.92 5.92 12.19
N MET A 191 13.33 6.64 11.24
CA MET A 191 13.84 7.92 10.75
C MET A 191 13.85 8.96 11.88
N GLY A 192 12.78 9.03 12.69
CA GLY A 192 12.73 9.89 13.87
C GLY A 192 13.89 9.61 14.85
N HIS A 193 14.12 8.34 15.18
CA HIS A 193 15.25 7.95 16.02
C HIS A 193 16.61 8.32 15.41
N ASN A 194 16.78 8.14 14.10
CA ASN A 194 18.02 8.52 13.42
C ASN A 194 18.26 10.03 13.44
N ILE A 195 17.22 10.84 13.25
CA ILE A 195 17.31 12.31 13.31
C ILE A 195 17.75 12.77 14.70
N ASP A 196 17.17 12.18 15.76
CA ASP A 196 17.55 12.53 17.13
C ASP A 196 19.00 12.14 17.43
N LYS A 197 19.44 10.95 17.01
CA LYS A 197 20.85 10.52 17.13
C LYS A 197 21.81 11.46 16.38
N ILE A 198 21.46 11.87 15.16
CA ILE A 198 22.26 12.83 14.39
C ILE A 198 22.41 14.13 15.16
N ARG A 199 21.32 14.65 15.75
CA ARG A 199 21.36 15.90 16.53
C ARG A 199 22.27 15.77 17.75
N ASP A 200 22.20 14.66 18.47
CA ASP A 200 23.06 14.39 19.63
C ASP A 200 24.54 14.28 19.24
N GLN A 201 24.82 13.59 18.14
CA GLN A 201 26.18 13.45 17.61
C GLN A 201 26.75 14.79 17.13
N GLN A 202 25.94 15.62 16.46
CA GLN A 202 26.33 16.98 16.09
C GLN A 202 26.64 17.85 17.31
N LYS A 203 25.88 17.71 18.41
CA LYS A 203 26.15 18.40 19.66
C LYS A 203 27.49 17.93 20.26
N MET A 204 27.72 16.62 20.34
CA MET A 204 29.00 16.08 20.83
C MET A 204 30.19 16.57 20.00
N MET A 205 30.06 16.58 18.68
CA MET A 205 31.10 17.08 17.79
C MET A 205 31.40 18.56 18.04
N LYS A 206 30.37 19.40 18.22
CA LYS A 206 30.54 20.81 18.57
C LYS A 206 31.25 21.01 19.91
N GLU A 207 30.91 20.20 20.93
CA GLU A 207 31.58 20.26 22.24
C GLU A 207 33.06 19.86 22.15
N ILE A 208 33.39 18.87 21.30
CA ILE A 208 34.78 18.48 21.03
C ILE A 208 35.53 19.60 20.31
N MET A 209 34.90 20.30 19.36
CA MET A 209 35.55 21.36 18.57
C MET A 209 35.68 22.70 19.29
N LYS A 210 34.82 23.00 20.27
CA LYS A 210 34.81 24.27 21.01
C LYS A 210 35.84 24.33 22.13
N LYS A 211 36.52 23.23 22.45
CA LYS A 211 37.57 23.14 23.47
C LYS A 211 38.90 22.81 22.82
#